data_AF-C2G3G9-F1
#
_entry.id   AF-C2G3G9-F1
#
_cell.length_a   1.000
_cell.length_b   1.000
_cell.length_c   1.000
_cell.angle_alpha   90.00
_cell.angle_beta   90.00
_cell.angle_gamma   90.00
#
_symmetry.space_group_name_H-M   'P 1'
#
loop_
_entity.id
_entity.type
_entity.pdbx_description
1 polymer ?
#
loop_
_entity_poly.entity_id
_entity_poly.type
_entity_poly.pdbx_seq_one_letter_code
_entity_poly.pdbx_strand_id
1 'polypeptide(L)'
;MSADLKAKDKGLTEMQQNLYFLIHLMGDAHQPMHVGRPADLGGNKIEVMWFGKPDNIHRVWDSNLVDYEKYSYTEYANVLDIHTRQENQRLTDGDFASWLYDTHIVANKIYKDVEQNSNLSYRYIYDNKYVVEDALLKGGLRLAKVLNEIFG
;
A
#
# COMPACT_ATOMS: atom_id res chain seq x y z
N MET A 1 -2.64 -1.80 19.55
CA MET A 1 -2.93 -2.76 18.45
C MET A 1 -2.10 -4.03 18.52
N SER A 2 -0.76 -4.02 18.43
CA SER A 2 0.04 -5.26 18.57
C SER A 2 -0.03 -5.86 19.99
N ALA A 3 -0.03 -5.03 21.03
CA ALA A 3 -0.23 -5.46 22.41
C ALA A 3 -1.63 -6.04 22.66
N ASP A 4 -2.65 -5.54 21.95
CA ASP A 4 -4.04 -5.99 22.06
C ASP A 4 -4.25 -7.39 21.47
N LEU A 5 -3.50 -7.75 20.44
CA LEU A 5 -3.56 -9.06 19.80
C LEU A 5 -2.85 -10.16 20.60
N LYS A 6 -1.90 -9.78 21.47
CA LYS A 6 -1.17 -10.72 22.35
C LYS A 6 -1.91 -11.06 23.64
N ALA A 7 -2.96 -10.32 24.00
CA ALA A 7 -3.69 -10.53 25.24
C ALA A 7 -4.58 -11.78 25.13
N LYS A 8 -4.22 -12.84 25.88
CA LYS A 8 -4.91 -14.14 25.89
C LYS A 8 -6.33 -14.13 26.49
N ASP A 9 -6.73 -13.03 27.13
CA ASP A 9 -8.01 -12.90 27.84
C ASP A 9 -9.10 -12.13 27.06
N LYS A 10 -8.85 -11.77 25.79
CA LYS A 10 -9.84 -11.09 24.96
C LYS A 10 -10.80 -12.10 24.32
N GLY A 11 -12.07 -11.72 24.20
CA GLY A 11 -13.07 -12.54 23.49
C GLY A 11 -12.69 -12.72 22.02
N LEU A 12 -13.00 -13.89 21.44
CA LEU A 12 -12.69 -14.24 20.04
C LEU A 12 -13.09 -13.15 19.04
N THR A 13 -14.25 -12.50 19.24
CA THR A 13 -14.74 -11.41 18.38
C THR A 13 -13.81 -10.20 18.38
N GLU A 14 -13.27 -9.82 19.55
CA GLU A 14 -12.35 -8.67 19.65
C GLU A 14 -11.01 -8.99 18.99
N MET A 15 -10.51 -10.22 19.15
CA MET A 15 -9.30 -10.67 18.47
C MET A 15 -9.46 -10.65 16.94
N GLN A 16 -10.61 -11.10 16.42
CA GLN A 16 -10.92 -11.05 14.99
C GLN A 16 -10.94 -9.61 14.47
N GLN A 17 -11.61 -8.70 15.18
CA GLN A 17 -11.65 -7.28 14.80
C GLN A 17 -10.26 -6.66 14.77
N ASN A 18 -9.45 -6.89 15.81
CA ASN A 18 -8.08 -6.39 15.87
C ASN A 18 -7.21 -6.93 14.73
N LEU A 19 -7.41 -8.19 14.34
CA LEU A 19 -6.71 -8.81 13.22
C LEU A 19 -7.10 -8.14 11.90
N TYR A 20 -8.40 -7.91 11.67
CA TYR A 20 -8.86 -7.21 10.47
C TYR A 20 -8.32 -5.79 10.38
N PHE A 21 -8.31 -5.04 11.49
CA PHE A 21 -7.69 -3.72 11.51
C PHE A 21 -6.20 -3.77 11.22
N LEU A 22 -5.47 -4.75 11.76
CA LEU A 22 -4.04 -4.90 11.48
C LEU A 22 -3.78 -5.15 10.00
N ILE A 23 -4.55 -6.06 9.39
CA ILE A 23 -4.42 -6.38 7.96
C ILE A 23 -4.68 -5.12 7.11
N HIS A 24 -5.77 -4.40 7.37
CA HIS A 24 -6.11 -3.18 6.62
C HIS A 24 -5.07 -2.07 6.80
N LEU A 25 -4.71 -1.74 8.05
CA LEU A 25 -3.76 -0.65 8.31
C LEU A 25 -2.37 -0.94 7.74
N MET A 26 -1.95 -2.20 7.71
CA MET A 26 -0.67 -2.57 7.07
C MET A 26 -0.74 -2.40 5.55
N GLY A 27 -1.88 -2.69 4.91
CA GLY A 27 -2.10 -2.37 3.50
C GLY A 27 -2.03 -0.86 3.24
N ASP A 28 -2.82 -0.09 3.97
CA ASP A 28 -2.89 1.38 3.85
C ASP A 28 -1.55 2.05 4.11
N ALA A 29 -0.76 1.57 5.06
CA ALA A 29 0.58 2.10 5.36
C ALA A 29 1.56 2.01 4.18
N HIS A 30 1.25 1.18 3.18
CA HIS A 30 2.04 1.01 1.96
C HIS A 30 1.40 1.69 0.74
N GLN A 31 0.22 2.30 0.89
CA GLN A 31 -0.41 3.11 -0.15
C GLN A 31 0.17 4.54 -0.08
N PRO A 32 0.92 5.01 -1.10
CA PRO A 32 1.65 6.30 -1.03
C PRO A 32 0.78 7.50 -0.63
N MET A 33 -0.45 7.56 -1.12
CA MET A 33 -1.38 8.66 -0.89
C MET A 33 -2.02 8.62 0.51
N HIS A 34 -1.96 7.50 1.24
CA HIS A 34 -2.34 7.41 2.66
C HIS A 34 -1.27 8.00 3.59
N VAL A 35 -0.04 8.18 3.10
CA VAL A 35 1.07 8.90 3.78
C VAL A 35 1.36 10.25 3.10
N GLY A 36 0.30 10.81 2.50
CA GLY A 36 0.30 12.06 1.75
C GLY A 36 0.20 13.32 2.63
N ARG A 37 -0.04 14.46 1.97
CA ARG A 37 -0.08 15.77 2.64
C ARG A 37 -1.48 16.04 3.20
N PRO A 38 -1.61 16.61 4.41
CA PRO A 38 -2.92 16.98 4.94
C PRO A 38 -3.64 18.06 4.11
N ALA A 39 -2.90 18.98 3.48
CA ALA A 39 -3.46 20.12 2.76
C ALA A 39 -4.34 19.70 1.56
N ASP A 40 -3.95 18.64 0.87
CA ASP A 40 -4.66 18.05 -0.28
C ASP A 40 -5.48 16.80 0.10
N LEU A 41 -5.60 16.50 1.40
CA LEU A 41 -6.28 15.32 1.93
C LEU A 41 -5.71 14.02 1.35
N GLY A 42 -4.38 13.90 1.32
CA GLY A 42 -3.70 12.74 0.74
C GLY A 42 -3.93 12.66 -0.77
N GLY A 43 -3.89 13.80 -1.47
CA GLY A 43 -4.13 13.93 -2.90
C GLY A 43 -5.58 13.84 -3.37
N ASN A 44 -6.57 13.70 -2.48
CA ASN A 44 -7.97 13.75 -2.88
C ASN A 44 -8.36 15.09 -3.57
N LYS A 45 -7.65 16.19 -3.26
CA LYS A 45 -7.85 17.49 -3.90
C LYS A 45 -7.04 17.71 -5.19
N ILE A 46 -6.14 16.79 -5.54
CA ILE A 46 -5.37 16.86 -6.77
C ILE A 46 -6.19 16.16 -7.85
N GLU A 47 -6.98 16.95 -8.57
CA GLU A 47 -7.84 16.45 -9.65
C GLU A 47 -6.98 16.09 -10.84
N VAL A 48 -7.30 14.99 -11.49
CA VAL A 48 -6.63 14.48 -12.68
C VAL A 48 -7.68 13.94 -13.64
N MET A 49 -7.25 13.52 -14.82
CA MET A 49 -8.06 12.69 -15.70
C MET A 49 -7.45 11.30 -15.78
N TRP A 50 -8.25 10.25 -15.60
CA TRP A 50 -7.86 8.87 -15.85
C TRP A 50 -8.47 8.42 -17.18
N PHE A 51 -7.64 8.24 -18.20
CA PHE A 51 -8.10 7.99 -19.58
C PHE A 51 -9.15 9.02 -20.06
N GLY A 52 -8.90 10.31 -19.79
CA GLY A 52 -9.78 11.40 -20.18
C GLY A 52 -11.07 11.54 -19.37
N LYS A 53 -11.26 10.76 -18.30
CA LYS A 53 -12.40 10.89 -17.37
C LYS A 53 -11.94 11.55 -16.07
N PRO A 54 -12.70 12.50 -15.48
CA PRO A 54 -12.34 13.12 -14.22
C PRO A 54 -12.11 12.09 -13.11
N ASP A 55 -11.04 12.29 -12.34
CA ASP A 55 -10.64 11.48 -11.19
C ASP A 55 -9.77 12.32 -10.24
N ASN A 56 -9.19 11.71 -9.20
CA ASN A 56 -8.18 12.32 -8.35
C ASN A 56 -6.97 11.38 -8.16
N ILE A 57 -5.81 11.94 -7.85
CA ILE A 57 -4.58 11.13 -7.74
C ILE A 57 -4.67 10.09 -6.61
N HIS A 58 -5.40 10.36 -5.53
CA HIS A 58 -5.61 9.40 -4.45
C HIS A 58 -6.25 8.11 -4.97
N ARG A 59 -7.40 8.21 -5.63
CA ARG A 59 -8.12 7.07 -6.23
C ARG A 59 -7.32 6.38 -7.34
N VAL A 60 -6.49 7.11 -8.08
CA VAL A 60 -5.62 6.52 -9.09
C VAL A 60 -4.66 5.51 -8.46
N TRP A 61 -4.05 5.85 -7.32
CA TRP A 61 -3.16 4.96 -6.59
C TRP A 61 -3.88 3.91 -5.75
N ASP A 62 -5.07 4.25 -5.24
CA ASP A 62 -5.86 3.35 -4.39
C ASP A 62 -6.49 2.19 -5.17
N SER A 63 -6.91 2.43 -6.41
CA SER A 63 -7.65 1.43 -7.19
C SER A 63 -7.27 1.39 -8.66
N ASN A 64 -7.18 2.53 -9.35
CA ASN A 64 -7.15 2.48 -10.83
C ASN A 64 -5.90 1.78 -11.40
N LEU A 65 -4.73 1.98 -10.79
CA LEU A 65 -3.50 1.31 -11.21
C LEU A 65 -3.58 -0.20 -10.99
N VAL A 66 -4.09 -0.62 -9.83
CA VAL A 66 -4.27 -2.04 -9.47
C VAL A 66 -5.31 -2.70 -10.37
N ASP A 67 -6.46 -2.06 -10.55
CA ASP A 67 -7.58 -2.54 -11.38
C ASP A 67 -7.22 -2.62 -12.87
N TYR A 68 -6.22 -1.85 -13.32
CA TYR A 68 -5.76 -1.89 -14.70
C TYR A 68 -5.07 -3.22 -15.04
N GLU A 69 -4.41 -3.86 -14.07
CA GLU A 69 -3.69 -5.12 -14.28
C GLU A 69 -4.61 -6.32 -14.51
N LYS A 70 -5.88 -6.22 -14.09
CA LYS A 70 -6.93 -7.24 -14.30
C LYS A 70 -6.64 -8.62 -13.69
N TYR A 71 -5.65 -8.74 -12.82
CA TYR A 71 -5.45 -9.94 -12.02
C TYR A 71 -6.54 -10.07 -10.94
N SER A 72 -6.95 -11.31 -10.66
CA SER A 72 -7.59 -11.61 -9.37
C SER A 72 -6.58 -11.48 -8.22
N TYR A 73 -7.06 -11.37 -6.98
CA TYR A 73 -6.18 -11.23 -5.81
C TYR A 73 -5.17 -12.36 -5.69
N THR A 74 -5.58 -13.61 -5.96
CA THR A 74 -4.69 -14.77 -5.89
C THR A 74 -3.69 -14.81 -7.03
N GLU A 75 -4.09 -14.42 -8.24
CA GLU A 75 -3.14 -14.33 -9.36
C GLU A 75 -2.10 -13.24 -9.10
N TYR A 76 -2.53 -12.09 -8.60
CA TYR A 76 -1.60 -10.99 -8.36
C TYR A 76 -0.61 -11.35 -7.24
N ALA A 77 -1.07 -11.96 -6.15
CA ALA A 77 -0.19 -12.45 -5.09
C ALA A 77 0.87 -13.43 -5.63
N ASN A 78 0.48 -14.37 -6.50
CA ASN A 78 1.42 -15.31 -7.13
C ASN A 78 2.40 -14.62 -8.09
N VAL A 79 1.97 -13.58 -8.80
CA VAL A 79 2.85 -12.78 -9.68
C VAL A 79 3.89 -12.02 -8.87
N LEU A 80 3.55 -11.57 -7.66
CA LEU A 80 4.44 -10.81 -6.79
C LEU A 80 5.39 -11.68 -5.95
N ASP A 81 5.00 -12.92 -5.63
CA ASP A 81 5.78 -13.84 -4.80
C ASP A 81 6.89 -14.56 -5.58
N ILE A 82 7.84 -13.79 -6.11
CA ILE A 82 8.93 -14.29 -6.97
C ILE A 82 10.31 -14.21 -6.32
N HIS A 83 10.41 -13.55 -5.17
CA HIS A 83 11.68 -13.24 -4.54
C HIS A 83 12.22 -14.35 -3.65
N THR A 84 13.53 -14.39 -3.52
CA THR A 84 14.18 -15.30 -2.58
C THR A 84 13.88 -14.91 -1.13
N ARG A 85 14.00 -15.86 -0.21
CA ARG A 85 13.86 -15.59 1.23
C ARG A 85 14.79 -14.47 1.71
N GLN A 86 16.01 -14.38 1.16
CA GLN A 86 16.97 -13.35 1.53
C GLN A 86 16.51 -11.96 1.08
N GLU A 87 15.95 -11.84 -0.13
CA GLU A 87 15.37 -10.58 -0.61
C GLU A 87 14.15 -10.17 0.19
N ASN A 88 13.24 -11.11 0.49
CA ASN A 88 12.08 -10.84 1.35
C ASN A 88 12.50 -10.35 2.73
N GLN A 89 13.59 -10.90 3.28
CA GLN A 89 14.13 -10.43 4.56
C GLN A 89 14.60 -8.98 4.47
N ARG A 90 15.34 -8.60 3.42
CA ARG A 90 15.74 -7.20 3.20
C ARG A 90 14.56 -6.25 3.05
N LEU A 91 13.51 -6.66 2.34
CA LEU A 91 12.30 -5.83 2.14
C LEU A 91 11.51 -5.60 3.44
N THR A 92 11.69 -6.49 4.42
CA THR A 92 11.05 -6.42 5.74
C THR A 92 11.97 -5.89 6.84
N ASP A 93 13.20 -5.51 6.52
CA ASP A 93 14.12 -4.89 7.47
C ASP A 93 13.56 -3.54 7.96
N GLY A 94 14.00 -3.12 9.15
CA GLY A 94 13.51 -1.91 9.80
C GLY A 94 12.24 -2.13 10.63
N ASP A 95 11.63 -1.01 10.99
CA ASP A 95 10.43 -0.91 11.81
C ASP A 95 9.30 -0.17 11.07
N PHE A 96 8.13 -0.08 11.71
CA PHE A 96 6.95 0.55 11.11
C PHE A 96 7.18 2.02 10.73
N ALA A 97 7.97 2.78 11.49
CA ALA A 97 8.25 4.18 11.18
C ALA A 97 9.12 4.30 9.91
N SER A 98 10.13 3.43 9.78
CA SER A 98 10.94 3.36 8.56
C SER A 98 10.11 2.95 7.34
N TRP A 99 9.15 2.03 7.50
CA TRP A 99 8.26 1.59 6.43
C TRP A 99 7.32 2.70 5.97
N LEU A 100 6.75 3.48 6.90
CA LEU A 100 5.96 4.67 6.55
C LEU A 100 6.81 5.73 5.85
N TYR A 101 8.08 5.89 6.24
CA TYR A 101 9.00 6.80 5.58
C TYR A 101 9.30 6.37 4.14
N ASP A 102 9.51 5.08 3.88
CA ASP A 102 9.65 4.55 2.52
C ASP A 102 8.44 4.91 1.64
N THR A 103 7.23 4.66 2.16
CA THR A 103 5.97 5.00 1.48
C THR A 103 5.86 6.52 1.23
N HIS A 104 6.28 7.33 2.20
CA HIS A 104 6.28 8.80 2.07
C HIS A 104 7.26 9.30 1.00
N ILE A 105 8.41 8.64 0.80
CA ILE A 105 9.32 8.96 -0.31
C ILE A 105 8.61 8.76 -1.65
N VAL A 106 7.86 7.66 -1.81
CA VAL A 106 7.05 7.41 -3.02
C VAL A 106 5.98 8.49 -3.19
N ALA A 107 5.28 8.86 -2.12
CA ALA A 107 4.31 9.95 -2.14
C ALA A 107 4.92 11.26 -2.67
N ASN A 108 6.12 11.63 -2.22
CA ASN A 108 6.81 12.83 -2.69
C ASN A 108 7.21 12.78 -4.17
N LYS A 109 7.51 11.59 -4.70
CA LYS A 109 7.72 11.41 -6.14
C LYS A 109 6.42 11.68 -6.91
N ILE A 110 5.29 11.14 -6.44
CA ILE A 110 3.97 11.36 -7.05
C ILE A 110 3.62 12.85 -7.08
N TYR A 111 3.81 13.56 -5.96
CA TYR A 111 3.57 15.01 -5.89
C TYR A 111 4.45 15.83 -6.83
N LYS A 112 5.61 15.30 -7.24
CA LYS A 112 6.51 15.96 -8.18
C LYS A 112 6.11 15.67 -9.63
N ASP A 113 5.61 14.46 -9.90
CA ASP A 113 5.35 13.96 -11.25
C ASP A 113 3.92 14.25 -11.74
N VAL A 114 3.00 14.62 -10.85
CA VAL A 114 1.58 14.85 -11.18
C VAL A 114 1.14 16.27 -10.81
N GLU A 115 0.60 16.98 -11.80
CA GLU A 115 0.00 18.31 -11.65
C GLU A 115 -1.53 18.25 -11.75
N GLN A 116 -2.22 19.30 -11.26
CA GLN A 116 -3.68 19.43 -11.41
C GLN A 116 -4.08 19.31 -12.88
N ASN A 117 -5.17 18.56 -13.14
CA ASN A 117 -5.73 18.29 -14.46
C ASN A 117 -4.84 17.47 -15.42
N SER A 118 -3.78 16.84 -14.92
CA SER A 118 -2.96 15.92 -15.72
C SER A 118 -3.80 14.76 -16.26
N ASN A 119 -3.62 14.39 -17.53
CA ASN A 119 -4.25 13.20 -18.11
C ASN A 119 -3.37 11.96 -17.95
N LEU A 120 -3.68 11.15 -16.96
CA LEU A 120 -2.99 9.90 -16.65
C LEU A 120 -3.59 8.77 -17.49
N SER A 121 -2.72 8.09 -18.23
CA SER A 121 -3.09 7.02 -19.16
C SER A 121 -1.96 5.98 -19.24
N TYR A 122 -1.81 5.30 -20.38
CA TYR A 122 -0.86 4.20 -20.58
C TYR A 122 0.57 4.49 -20.09
N ARG A 123 1.09 5.70 -20.33
CA ARG A 123 2.45 6.05 -19.90
C ARG A 123 2.58 6.05 -18.38
N TYR A 124 1.60 6.62 -17.68
CA TYR A 124 1.60 6.71 -16.23
C TYR A 124 1.53 5.32 -15.58
N ILE A 125 0.75 4.41 -16.17
CA ILE A 125 0.71 3.00 -15.75
C ILE A 125 2.09 2.36 -15.93
N TYR A 126 2.67 2.47 -17.12
CA TYR A 126 3.97 1.88 -17.43
C TYR A 126 5.07 2.36 -16.46
N ASP A 127 5.10 3.65 -16.15
CA ASP A 127 6.12 4.25 -15.27
C ASP A 127 5.95 3.87 -13.79
N ASN A 128 4.73 3.50 -13.37
CA ASN A 128 4.41 3.24 -11.97
C ASN A 128 4.03 1.78 -11.66
N LYS A 129 3.93 0.89 -12.66
CA LYS A 129 3.60 -0.53 -12.48
C LYS A 129 4.45 -1.18 -11.38
N TYR A 130 5.77 -1.12 -11.52
CA TYR A 130 6.67 -1.72 -10.54
C TYR A 130 6.67 -1.01 -9.18
N VAL A 131 6.28 0.26 -9.12
CA VAL A 131 6.14 0.99 -7.86
C VAL A 131 4.93 0.47 -7.07
N VAL A 132 3.81 0.26 -7.76
CA VAL A 132 2.60 -0.32 -7.17
C VAL A 132 2.85 -1.76 -6.73
N GLU A 133 3.48 -2.56 -7.58
CA GLU A 133 3.82 -3.95 -7.28
C GLU A 133 4.76 -4.08 -6.07
N ASP A 134 5.77 -3.21 -5.98
CA ASP A 134 6.68 -3.13 -4.82
C ASP A 134 5.95 -2.71 -3.53
N ALA A 135 5.01 -1.77 -3.62
CA ALA A 135 4.19 -1.37 -2.47
C ALA A 135 3.30 -2.52 -1.97
N LEU A 136 2.62 -3.23 -2.88
CA LEU A 136 1.79 -4.40 -2.56
C LEU A 136 2.63 -5.52 -1.94
N LEU A 137 3.78 -5.83 -2.55
CA LEU A 137 4.72 -6.84 -2.05
C LEU A 137 5.23 -6.51 -0.65
N LYS A 138 5.72 -5.27 -0.44
CA LYS A 138 6.20 -4.81 0.87
C LYS A 138 5.09 -4.88 1.92
N GLY A 139 3.88 -4.44 1.58
CA GLY A 139 2.72 -4.52 2.48
C GLY A 139 2.44 -5.95 2.94
N GLY A 140 2.40 -6.91 2.01
CA GLY A 140 2.20 -8.33 2.32
C GLY A 140 3.33 -8.93 3.17
N LEU A 141 4.58 -8.72 2.79
CA LEU A 141 5.74 -9.26 3.50
C LEU A 141 5.88 -8.68 4.91
N ARG A 142 5.67 -7.36 5.08
CA ARG A 142 5.77 -6.69 6.38
C ARG A 142 4.60 -7.05 7.28
N LEU A 143 3.39 -7.24 6.73
CA LEU A 143 2.26 -7.81 7.47
C LEU A 143 2.61 -9.23 7.97
N ALA A 144 3.15 -10.09 7.11
CA ALA A 144 3.56 -11.44 7.51
C ALA A 144 4.61 -11.42 8.63
N LYS A 145 5.60 -10.52 8.56
CA LYS A 145 6.59 -10.31 9.63
C LYS A 145 5.89 -9.95 10.96
N VAL A 146 5.00 -8.95 10.95
CA VAL A 146 4.29 -8.52 12.17
C VAL A 146 3.41 -9.64 12.73
N LEU A 147 2.70 -10.39 11.89
CA LEU A 147 1.88 -11.52 12.34
C LEU A 147 2.73 -12.63 12.97
N ASN A 148 3.89 -12.93 12.39
CA ASN A 148 4.83 -13.90 12.95
C ASN A 148 5.40 -13.43 14.31
N GLU A 149 5.69 -12.12 14.47
CA GLU A 149 6.12 -11.57 15.77
C GLU A 149 5.02 -11.57 16.84
N ILE A 150 3.75 -11.63 16.42
CA ILE A 150 2.59 -11.66 17.32
C ILE A 150 2.25 -13.10 17.72
N PHE A 151 2.23 -14.04 16.76
CA PHE A 151 1.65 -15.37 16.92
C PHE A 151 2.63 -16.55 16.74
N GLY A 152 3.83 -16.32 16.20
CA GLY A 152 4.88 -17.33 16.04
C GLY A 152 5.73 -17.49 17.28
#